data_AF-A0A7G5F5X3-F1
#
_entry.id   AF-A0A7G5F5X3-F1
#
_cell.length_a   1.000
_cell.length_b   1.000
_cell.length_c   1.000
_cell.angle_alpha   90.00
_cell.angle_beta   90.00
_cell.angle_gamma   90.00
#
_symmetry.space_group_name_H-M   'P 1'
#
loop_
_entity.id
_entity.type
_entity.pdbx_description
1 polymer ?
#
loop_
_entity_poly.entity_id
_entity_poly.type
_entity_poly.pdbx_seq_one_letter_code
_entity_poly.pdbx_strand_id
1 'polypeptide(L)'
;MELKGVGPTTACALVASIGNAHDFKNGRQLAAWLGLTPSQYSSGGKSKLGRITKAGDSYLRTLLVQGARSVLIGAEKRTDLFSRWVCSLVERRGYWRAVVAIAAKNARLCWASLHYGDDFRLYSAS
;
A
#
# COMPACT_ATOMS: atom_id res chain seq x y z
N MET A 1 -6.02 -6.40 -12.57
CA MET A 1 -5.27 -5.59 -11.58
C MET A 1 -3.78 -5.75 -11.82
N GLU A 2 -3.12 -4.78 -12.45
CA GLU A 2 -1.66 -4.78 -12.66
C GLU A 2 -1.03 -3.68 -11.80
N LEU A 3 -0.38 -4.07 -10.69
CA LEU A 3 0.21 -3.14 -9.73
C LEU A 3 1.66 -3.51 -9.45
N LYS A 4 2.55 -2.52 -9.47
CA LYS A 4 3.96 -2.71 -9.08
C LYS A 4 4.04 -3.22 -7.65
N GLY A 5 4.63 -4.40 -7.46
CA GLY A 5 4.76 -5.04 -6.16
C GLY A 5 3.51 -5.81 -5.70
N VAL A 6 2.57 -6.09 -6.60
CA VAL A 6 1.47 -7.03 -6.32
C VAL A 6 1.51 -8.11 -7.39
N GLY A 7 1.98 -9.30 -6.99
CA GLY A 7 2.01 -10.48 -7.87
C GLY A 7 0.71 -11.27 -7.84
N PRO A 8 0.59 -12.34 -8.65
CA PRO A 8 -0.62 -13.17 -8.74
C PRO A 8 -1.07 -13.73 -7.39
N THR A 9 -0.14 -14.20 -6.54
CA THR A 9 -0.46 -14.71 -5.21
C THR A 9 -1.03 -13.62 -4.31
N THR A 10 -0.44 -12.42 -4.31
CA THR A 10 -0.93 -11.29 -3.51
C THR A 10 -2.27 -10.78 -4.03
N ALA A 11 -2.45 -10.73 -5.34
CA ALA A 11 -3.71 -10.35 -5.97
C ALA A 11 -4.82 -11.35 -5.61
N CYS A 12 -4.55 -12.65 -5.74
CA CYS A 12 -5.48 -13.72 -5.38
C CYS A 12 -5.86 -13.66 -3.90
N ALA A 13 -4.87 -13.54 -3.01
CA ALA A 13 -5.13 -13.42 -1.57
C ALA A 13 -5.98 -12.18 -1.24
N LEU A 14 -5.70 -11.03 -1.86
CA LEU A 14 -6.52 -9.83 -1.68
C LEU A 14 -7.96 -10.06 -2.15
N VAL A 15 -8.17 -10.53 -3.39
CA VAL A 15 -9.52 -10.78 -3.92
C VAL A 15 -10.27 -11.80 -3.04
N ALA A 16 -9.60 -12.87 -2.59
CA ALA A 16 -10.20 -13.87 -1.73
C ALA A 16 -10.62 -13.32 -0.36
N SER A 17 -9.87 -12.35 0.19
CA SER A 17 -10.15 -11.80 1.52
C SER A 17 -11.09 -10.60 1.52
N ILE A 18 -11.06 -9.75 0.48
CA ILE A 18 -11.85 -8.49 0.44
C ILE A 18 -12.88 -8.43 -0.69
N GLY A 19 -12.94 -9.43 -1.58
CA GLY A 19 -13.89 -9.47 -2.70
C GLY A 19 -13.83 -8.21 -3.55
N ASN A 20 -14.98 -7.57 -3.76
CA ASN A 20 -15.12 -6.32 -4.52
C ASN A 20 -14.79 -5.06 -3.69
N ALA A 21 -14.34 -5.22 -2.44
CA ALA A 21 -13.91 -4.15 -1.55
C ALA A 21 -14.98 -3.09 -1.18
N HIS A 22 -16.27 -3.37 -1.43
CA HIS A 22 -17.40 -2.50 -1.06
C HIS A 22 -17.62 -2.40 0.47
N ASP A 23 -17.09 -3.34 1.25
CA ASP A 23 -17.11 -3.27 2.72
C ASP A 23 -16.30 -2.08 3.27
N PHE A 24 -15.46 -1.47 2.43
CA PHE A 24 -14.65 -0.30 2.77
C PHE A 24 -15.12 0.93 2.02
N LYS A 25 -15.39 2.02 2.75
CA LYS A 25 -15.81 3.32 2.21
C LYS A 25 -14.74 3.97 1.32
N ASN A 26 -13.47 3.67 1.57
CA ASN A 26 -12.33 4.18 0.80
C ASN A 26 -11.09 3.33 1.01
N GLY A 27 -10.10 3.47 0.13
CA GLY A 27 -8.84 2.74 0.25
C GLY A 27 -8.03 3.05 1.51
N ARG A 28 -8.24 4.20 2.16
CA ARG A 28 -7.58 4.51 3.45
C ARG A 28 -8.13 3.61 4.57
N GLN A 29 -9.42 3.30 4.53
CA GLN A 29 -10.04 2.35 5.46
C GLN A 29 -9.48 0.93 5.24
N LEU A 30 -9.31 0.50 3.98
CA LEU A 30 -8.65 -0.78 3.70
C LEU A 30 -7.21 -0.81 4.23
N ALA A 31 -6.42 0.24 3.96
CA ALA A 31 -5.04 0.31 4.45
C ALA A 31 -4.95 0.31 5.99
N ALA A 32 -5.92 0.92 6.67
CA ALA A 32 -6.02 0.89 8.13
C ALA A 32 -6.41 -0.50 8.65
N TRP A 33 -7.36 -1.17 7.99
CA TRP A 33 -7.78 -2.53 8.31
C TRP A 33 -6.63 -3.53 8.15
N LEU A 34 -5.81 -3.39 7.10
CA LEU A 34 -4.57 -4.17 6.91
C LEU A 34 -3.43 -3.80 7.89
N GLY A 35 -3.66 -2.83 8.76
CA GLY A 35 -2.69 -2.38 9.75
C GLY A 35 -1.46 -1.71 9.17
N LEU A 36 -1.58 -1.07 8.00
CA LEU A 36 -0.50 -0.35 7.29
C LEU A 36 -0.46 1.14 7.62
N THR A 37 -1.37 1.63 8.46
CA THR A 37 -1.42 3.02 8.92
C THR A 37 -0.71 3.20 10.25
N PRO A 38 -0.05 4.36 10.48
CA PRO A 38 0.52 4.67 11.79
C PRO A 38 -0.57 4.77 12.85
N SER A 39 -0.28 4.31 14.07
CA SER A 39 -1.11 4.57 15.23
C SER A 39 -1.06 6.06 15.58
N GLN A 40 -2.18 6.59 16.03
CA GLN A 40 -2.29 7.99 16.43
C GLN A 40 -2.54 8.05 17.94
N TYR A 41 -1.67 8.77 18.64
CA TYR A 41 -1.86 9.10 20.05
C TYR A 41 -2.06 10.60 20.15
N SER A 42 -3.17 11.02 20.74
CA SER A 42 -3.42 12.44 21.02
C SER A 42 -3.73 12.64 22.48
N SER A 43 -2.97 13.50 23.14
CA SER A 43 -3.23 13.97 24.50
C SER A 43 -3.00 15.48 24.57
N GLY A 44 -3.88 16.18 25.28
CA GLY A 44 -3.75 17.63 25.50
C GLY A 44 -3.55 18.47 24.22
N GLY A 45 -4.23 18.13 23.12
CA GLY A 45 -4.15 18.85 21.84
C GLY A 45 -2.90 18.57 20.98
N LYS A 46 -1.97 17.72 21.43
CA LYS A 46 -0.81 17.31 20.62
C LYS A 46 -1.07 15.95 19.97
N SER A 47 -1.00 15.86 18.65
CA SER A 47 -1.09 14.59 17.92
C SER A 47 0.31 14.05 17.63
N LYS A 48 0.58 12.81 18.03
CA LYS A 48 1.80 12.08 17.68
C LYS A 48 1.46 10.83 16.89
N LEU A 49 2.19 10.60 15.80
CA LEU A 49 2.12 9.37 15.02
C LEU A 49 3.15 8.37 15.52
N GLY A 50 2.71 7.14 15.79
CA GLY A 50 3.51 6.03 16.28
C GLY A 50 3.84 5.00 15.19
N ARG A 51 4.03 3.75 15.62
CA ARG A 51 4.28 2.59 14.75
C ARG A 51 3.02 2.25 13.95
N ILE A 52 3.14 1.40 12.93
CA ILE A 52 1.95 0.85 12.27
C ILE A 52 1.08 0.10 13.29
N THR A 53 -0.24 0.16 13.12
CA THR A 53 -1.20 -0.46 14.04
C THR A 53 -1.10 -1.98 14.07
N LYS A 54 -0.63 -2.61 12.98
CA LYS A 54 -0.61 -4.07 12.81
C LYS A 54 -1.97 -4.75 12.98
N ALA A 55 -3.07 -4.00 12.88
CA ALA A 55 -4.43 -4.52 12.92
C ALA A 55 -4.76 -5.41 11.70
N GLY A 56 -5.82 -6.22 11.82
CA GLY A 56 -6.32 -7.10 10.76
C GLY A 56 -5.34 -8.19 10.33
N ASP A 57 -5.39 -8.54 9.05
CA ASP A 57 -4.73 -9.72 8.50
C ASP A 57 -3.19 -9.56 8.40
N SER A 58 -2.47 -10.41 9.14
CA SER A 58 -1.00 -10.43 9.15
C SER A 58 -0.40 -11.03 7.88
N TYR A 59 -1.08 -11.97 7.22
CA TYR A 59 -0.67 -12.61 5.98
C TYR A 59 -0.76 -11.62 4.81
N LEU A 60 -1.89 -10.95 4.62
CA LEU A 60 -2.06 -9.93 3.58
C LEU A 60 -1.08 -8.77 3.77
N ARG A 61 -0.90 -8.31 5.01
CA ARG A 61 0.10 -7.28 5.32
C ARG A 61 1.50 -7.75 4.94
N THR A 62 1.86 -8.99 5.25
CA THR A 62 3.18 -9.55 4.92
C THR A 62 3.39 -9.58 3.40
N LEU A 63 2.40 -10.06 2.64
CA LEU A 63 2.46 -10.09 1.17
C LEU A 63 2.67 -8.69 0.59
N LEU A 64 1.89 -7.70 1.05
CA LEU A 64 2.03 -6.31 0.59
C LEU A 64 3.38 -5.69 0.98
N VAL A 65 3.91 -6.01 2.15
CA VAL A 65 5.23 -5.54 2.59
C VAL A 65 6.35 -6.18 1.77
N GLN A 66 6.29 -7.48 1.48
CA GLN A 66 7.29 -8.14 0.62
C GLN A 66 7.24 -7.60 -0.82
N GLY A 67 6.04 -7.39 -1.35
CA GLY A 67 5.84 -6.75 -2.65
C GLY A 67 6.34 -5.30 -2.70
N ALA A 68 6.18 -4.54 -1.61
CA ALA A 68 6.74 -3.21 -1.50
C ALA A 68 8.29 -3.21 -1.46
N ARG A 69 8.90 -4.21 -0.83
CA ARG A 69 10.36 -4.36 -0.82
C ARG A 69 10.92 -4.66 -2.21
N SER A 70 10.26 -5.55 -2.97
CA SER A 70 10.71 -5.86 -4.34
C SER A 70 10.62 -4.65 -5.26
N VAL A 71 9.57 -3.83 -5.11
CA VAL A 71 9.44 -2.54 -5.79
C VAL A 71 10.60 -1.60 -5.46
N LEU A 72 10.93 -1.46 -4.18
CA LEU A 72 11.97 -0.55 -3.73
C LEU A 72 13.34 -0.96 -4.28
N ILE A 73 13.67 -2.26 -4.23
CA ILE A 73 14.93 -2.80 -4.80
C ILE A 73 15.04 -2.52 -6.30
N GLY A 74 13.91 -2.59 -7.03
CA GLY A 74 13.88 -2.28 -8.47
C GLY A 74 13.82 -0.79 -8.81
N ALA A 75 13.52 0.09 -7.86
CA ALA A 75 13.24 1.50 -8.11
C ALA A 75 14.48 2.28 -8.56
N GLU A 76 15.66 1.98 -8.01
CA GLU A 76 16.91 2.68 -8.37
C GLU A 76 17.32 2.50 -9.83
N LYS A 77 16.89 1.39 -10.45
CA LYS A 77 17.22 1.05 -11.84
C LYS A 77 16.22 1.63 -12.85
N ARG A 78 15.21 2.36 -12.39
CA ARG A 78 14.08 2.83 -13.21
C ARG A 78 13.90 4.33 -13.08
N THR A 79 13.50 4.98 -14.17
CA THR A 79 13.32 6.44 -14.24
C THR A 79 11.86 6.89 -14.17
N ASP A 80 10.92 5.94 -13.98
CA ASP A 80 9.50 6.25 -13.96
C ASP A 80 9.09 7.10 -12.75
N LEU A 81 7.99 7.86 -12.89
CA LEU A 81 7.48 8.77 -11.84
C LEU A 81 7.26 8.07 -10.50
N PHE A 82 6.84 6.81 -10.52
CA PHE A 82 6.62 6.03 -9.30
C PHE A 82 7.95 5.65 -8.64
N SER A 83 8.94 5.20 -9.41
CA SER A 83 10.29 4.91 -8.90
C SER A 83 10.98 6.17 -8.34
N ARG A 84 10.86 7.32 -9.01
CA ARG A 84 11.35 8.62 -8.48
C ARG A 84 10.69 8.99 -7.15
N TRP A 85 9.38 8.77 -7.03
CA TRP A 85 8.66 8.97 -5.77
C TRP A 85 9.16 8.03 -4.66
N VAL A 86 9.47 6.77 -5.00
CA VAL A 86 10.04 5.80 -4.06
C VAL A 86 11.42 6.24 -3.58
N CYS A 87 12.34 6.61 -4.48
CA CYS A 87 13.67 7.08 -4.11
C CYS A 87 13.61 8.31 -3.19
N SER A 88 12.81 9.34 -3.56
CA SER A 88 12.60 10.53 -2.73
C SER A 88 11.99 10.20 -1.36
N LEU A 89 11.16 9.15 -1.27
CA LEU A 89 10.58 8.73 -0.01
C LEU A 89 11.59 8.05 0.90
N VAL A 90 12.48 7.24 0.33
CA VAL A 90 13.59 6.60 1.06
C VAL A 90 14.53 7.66 1.63
N GLU A 91 14.93 8.65 0.83
CA GLU A 91 15.79 9.76 1.28
C GLU A 91 15.17 10.55 2.46
N ARG A 92 13.87 10.87 2.37
CA ARG A 92 13.21 11.71 3.38
C ARG A 92 12.82 10.98 4.67
N ARG A 93 12.55 9.67 4.60
CA ARG A 93 11.90 8.93 5.70
C ARG A 93 12.64 7.65 6.10
N GLY A 94 13.58 7.17 5.30
CA GLY A 94 14.31 5.93 5.52
C GLY A 94 13.59 4.69 4.98
N TYR A 95 14.37 3.62 4.82
CA TYR A 95 13.98 2.38 4.14
C TYR A 95 12.65 1.78 4.63
N TRP A 96 12.54 1.43 5.91
CA TRP A 96 11.36 0.73 6.43
C TRP A 96 10.08 1.57 6.37
N ARG A 97 10.19 2.90 6.54
CA ARG A 97 9.04 3.80 6.41
C ARG A 97 8.60 3.93 4.96
N ALA A 98 9.55 3.93 4.02
CA ALA A 98 9.24 3.91 2.59
C ALA A 98 8.54 2.60 2.18
N VAL A 99 9.04 1.43 2.62
CA VAL A 99 8.40 0.12 2.37
C VAL A 99 6.94 0.11 2.82
N VAL A 100 6.67 0.55 4.07
CA VAL A 100 5.30 0.61 4.59
C VAL A 100 4.42 1.56 3.79
N ALA A 101 4.94 2.71 3.39
CA ALA A 101 4.18 3.68 2.60
C ALA A 101 3.88 3.20 1.17
N ILE A 102 4.80 2.43 0.55
CA ILE A 102 4.54 1.74 -0.72
C ILE A 102 3.44 0.69 -0.53
N ALA A 103 3.54 -0.15 0.51
CA ALA A 103 2.51 -1.15 0.81
C ALA A 103 1.13 -0.49 1.06
N ALA A 104 1.08 0.61 1.81
CA ALA A 104 -0.15 1.37 2.05
C ALA A 104 -0.69 2.03 0.76
N LYS A 105 0.19 2.46 -0.15
CA LYS A 105 -0.22 2.96 -1.46
C LYS A 105 -0.80 1.84 -2.31
N ASN A 106 -0.14 0.68 -2.36
CA ASN A 106 -0.64 -0.49 -3.07
C ASN A 106 -2.00 -0.95 -2.54
N ALA A 107 -2.19 -1.02 -1.21
CA ALA A 107 -3.49 -1.32 -0.62
C ALA A 107 -4.60 -0.36 -1.12
N ARG A 108 -4.32 0.95 -1.15
CA ARG A 108 -5.29 1.95 -1.67
C ARG A 108 -5.59 1.75 -3.16
N LEU A 109 -4.58 1.38 -3.95
CA LEU A 109 -4.75 1.10 -5.37
C LEU A 109 -5.51 -0.20 -5.62
N CYS A 110 -5.26 -1.25 -4.81
CA CYS A 110 -6.03 -2.49 -4.86
C CYS A 110 -7.50 -2.22 -4.56
N TRP A 111 -7.80 -1.43 -3.51
CA TRP A 111 -9.17 -1.03 -3.19
C TRP A 111 -9.82 -0.32 -4.38
N ALA A 112 -9.14 0.66 -4.97
CA ALA A 112 -9.68 1.40 -6.11
C ALA A 112 -9.89 0.48 -7.34
N SER A 113 -8.96 -0.43 -7.61
CA SER A 113 -9.10 -1.41 -8.70
C SER A 113 -10.29 -2.34 -8.51
N LEU A 114 -10.58 -2.77 -7.28
CA LEU A 114 -11.67 -3.68 -6.98
C LEU A 114 -13.02 -2.95 -6.92
N HIS A 115 -13.02 -1.73 -6.37
CA HIS A 115 -14.23 -0.94 -6.20
C HIS A 115 -14.71 -0.31 -7.52
N TYR A 116 -13.80 0.10 -8.41
CA TYR A 116 -14.15 0.70 -9.71
C TYR A 116 -14.08 -0.29 -10.88
N GLY A 117 -13.53 -1.50 -10.68
CA GLY A 117 -13.47 -2.52 -11.73
C GLY A 117 -12.73 -2.06 -12.99
N ASP A 118 -13.37 -2.25 -14.15
CA ASP A 118 -12.81 -1.96 -15.49
C ASP A 118 -12.57 -0.46 -15.76
N ASP A 119 -13.21 0.43 -14.99
CA ASP A 119 -12.98 1.87 -15.08
C ASP A 119 -11.65 2.30 -14.44
N PHE A 120 -10.99 1.40 -13.69
CA PHE A 120 -9.75 1.72 -13.02
C PHE A 120 -8.54 1.61 -13.95
N ARG A 121 -8.17 2.73 -14.57
CA ARG A 121 -6.93 2.86 -15.33
C ARG A 121 -5.80 3.42 -14.48
N LEU A 122 -4.85 2.56 -14.12
CA LEU A 122 -3.57 3.00 -13.56
C LEU A 122 -2.55 3.15 -14.67
N TYR A 123 -2.29 4.39 -15.07
CA TYR A 123 -1.25 4.77 -16.02
C TYR A 123 -1.29 3.95 -17.31
N SER A 124 -1.86 4.54 -18.37
CA SER A 124 -1.67 4.05 -19.74
C SER A 124 -0.21 3.65 -19.92
N ALA A 125 0.04 2.37 -20.22
CA ALA A 125 1.37 1.94 -20.61
C ALA A 125 1.78 2.81 -21.80
N SER A 126 2.83 3.60 -21.61
CA SER A 126 3.55 4.34 -22.64
C SER A 126 5.02 4.04 -22.44
#